data_AF-A0A3P7LGB5-F1
#
_entry.id   AF-A0A3P7LGB5-F1
#
_cell.length_a   1.000
_cell.length_b   1.000
_cell.length_c   1.000
_cell.angle_alpha   90.00
_cell.angle_beta   90.00
_cell.angle_gamma   90.00
#
_symmetry.space_group_name_H-M   'P 1'
#
loop_
_entity.id
_entity.type
_entity.pdbx_description
1 polymer ?
#
loop_
_entity_poly.entity_id
_entity_poly.type
_entity_poly.pdbx_seq_one_letter_code
_entity_poly.pdbx_strand_id
1 'polypeptide(L)'
;MFLNAVLLGPLLYHFADVPGQDSIELSYSEVREAAELIGFEILKEEQDLPSTYTQDPKSMLQYHYKCVLTIFRKPLAEQSAPQN
;
A
#
# COMPACT_ATOMS: atom_id res chain seq x y z
N MET A 1 -0.95 -6.67 -22.25
CA MET A 1 0.13 -6.56 -21.24
C MET A 1 -0.53 -6.15 -19.93
N PHE A 2 -0.55 -7.02 -18.93
CA PHE A 2 -1.17 -6.72 -17.62
C PHE A 2 -0.15 -5.98 -16.78
N LEU A 3 -0.46 -4.74 -16.39
CA LEU A 3 0.38 -3.95 -15.49
C LEU A 3 -0.05 -4.26 -14.05
N ASN A 4 0.86 -4.89 -13.29
CA ASN A 4 0.67 -5.13 -11.87
C ASN A 4 1.39 -4.02 -11.08
N ALA A 5 0.74 -3.54 -10.01
CA ALA A 5 1.36 -2.68 -9.02
C ALA A 5 1.69 -3.50 -7.77
N VAL A 6 2.84 -3.23 -7.14
CA VAL A 6 3.30 -3.94 -5.95
C VAL A 6 3.48 -2.92 -4.82
N LEU A 7 2.83 -3.18 -3.69
CA LEU A 7 3.02 -2.46 -2.44
C LEU A 7 3.75 -3.39 -1.47
N LEU A 8 4.89 -2.95 -0.92
CA LEU A 8 5.59 -3.63 0.17
C LEU A 8 6.15 -2.60 1.13
N GLY A 9 5.59 -2.54 2.34
CA GLY A 9 6.09 -1.64 3.37
C GLY A 9 5.10 -1.38 4.50
N PRO A 10 5.51 -0.56 5.48
CA PRO A 10 4.61 -0.04 6.51
C PRO A 10 3.84 1.17 5.99
N LEU A 11 2.77 1.54 6.71
CA LEU A 11 2.00 2.76 6.47
C LEU A 11 2.43 3.87 7.44
N LEU A 12 3.71 4.25 7.38
CA LEU A 12 4.24 5.37 8.17
C LEU A 12 4.15 6.66 7.36
N TYR A 13 3.14 7.47 7.64
CA TYR A 13 2.92 8.74 6.94
C TYR A 13 3.94 9.79 7.40
N HIS A 14 4.69 10.33 6.44
CA HIS A 14 5.83 11.20 6.72
C HIS A 14 5.43 12.55 7.32
N PHE A 15 4.21 13.02 7.03
CA PHE A 15 3.72 14.35 7.41
C PHE A 15 2.73 14.34 8.56
N ALA A 16 2.45 13.18 9.17
CA ALA A 16 1.41 13.05 10.20
C ALA A 16 1.59 14.03 11.38
N ASP A 17 2.84 14.25 11.77
CA ASP A 17 3.19 15.12 12.90
C ASP A 17 3.91 16.41 12.46
N VAL A 18 3.78 16.83 11.18
CA VAL A 18 4.47 18.02 10.67
C VAL A 18 3.51 19.22 10.62
N PRO A 19 3.69 20.25 11.49
CA PRO A 19 2.80 21.40 11.52
C PRO A 19 2.77 22.16 10.20
N GLY A 20 1.56 22.49 9.73
CA GLY A 20 1.35 23.24 8.50
C GLY A 20 1.53 22.43 7.21
N GLN A 21 1.64 21.10 7.30
CA GLN A 21 1.56 20.20 6.15
C GLN A 21 0.25 19.42 6.19
N ASP A 22 -0.32 19.17 5.00
CA ASP A 22 -1.49 18.31 4.87
C ASP A 22 -1.06 16.84 4.82
N SER A 23 -1.77 15.99 5.56
CA SER A 23 -1.51 14.55 5.66
C SER A 23 -2.86 13.80 5.66
N ILE A 24 -3.03 12.84 4.73
CA ILE A 24 -4.20 11.95 4.70
C ILE A 24 -3.74 10.56 5.10
N GLU A 25 -3.98 10.21 6.36
CA GLU A 25 -3.46 9.01 7.03
C GLU A 25 -4.45 7.84 6.98
N LEU A 26 -4.48 7.14 5.86
CA LEU A 26 -5.34 5.98 5.69
C LEU A 26 -4.77 4.75 6.42
N SER A 27 -5.62 4.02 7.11
CA SER A 27 -5.36 2.64 7.52
C SER A 27 -5.22 1.73 6.30
N TYR A 28 -4.61 0.55 6.47
CA TYR A 28 -4.47 -0.40 5.35
C TYR A 28 -5.82 -0.85 4.79
N SER A 29 -6.83 -1.01 5.66
CA SER A 29 -8.20 -1.31 5.22
C SER A 29 -8.77 -0.23 4.32
N GLU A 30 -8.54 1.05 4.63
CA GLU A 30 -9.01 2.16 3.80
C GLU A 30 -8.24 2.26 2.48
N VAL A 31 -6.91 2.00 2.49
CA VAL A 31 -6.12 1.91 1.25
C VAL A 31 -6.63 0.78 0.35
N ARG A 32 -6.95 -0.37 0.95
CA ARG A 32 -7.51 -1.53 0.24
C ARG A 32 -8.87 -1.21 -0.37
N GLU A 33 -9.77 -0.64 0.41
CA GLU A 33 -11.10 -0.22 -0.05
C GLU A 33 -11.00 0.80 -1.17
N ALA A 34 -10.12 1.81 -1.04
CA ALA A 34 -9.87 2.78 -2.08
C ALA A 34 -9.35 2.13 -3.37
N ALA A 35 -8.45 1.15 -3.27
CA ALA A 35 -7.95 0.41 -4.45
C ALA A 35 -9.07 -0.37 -5.15
N GLU A 36 -9.93 -1.04 -4.38
CA GLU A 36 -11.11 -1.76 -4.90
C GLU A 36 -12.10 -0.79 -5.57
N LEU A 37 -12.35 0.38 -4.97
CA LEU A 37 -13.21 1.44 -5.54
C LEU A 37 -12.65 2.02 -6.85
N ILE A 38 -11.33 2.11 -6.98
CA ILE A 38 -10.67 2.51 -8.25
C ILE A 38 -10.77 1.39 -9.30
N GLY A 39 -11.09 0.15 -8.90
CA GLY A 39 -11.24 -1.02 -9.77
C GLY A 39 -10.00 -1.91 -9.84
N PHE A 40 -9.04 -1.76 -8.92
CA PHE A 40 -7.93 -2.71 -8.84
C PHE A 40 -8.40 -4.06 -8.32
N GLU A 41 -7.96 -5.13 -8.99
CA GLU A 41 -8.12 -6.49 -8.49
C GLU A 41 -6.91 -6.83 -7.59
N ILE A 42 -7.17 -7.29 -6.37
CA ILE A 42 -6.12 -7.73 -5.44
C ILE A 42 -5.79 -9.18 -5.76
N LEU A 43 -4.60 -9.41 -6.33
CA LEU A 43 -4.14 -10.76 -6.70
C LEU A 43 -3.51 -11.51 -5.53
N LYS A 44 -2.86 -10.76 -4.63
CA LYS A 44 -2.14 -11.30 -3.47
C LYS A 44 -2.13 -10.26 -2.37
N GLU A 45 -2.33 -10.72 -1.14
CA GLU A 45 -2.21 -9.92 0.07
C GLU A 45 -1.59 -10.77 1.19
N GLU A 46 -0.54 -10.26 1.83
CA GLU A 46 0.05 -10.83 3.04
C GLU A 46 0.30 -9.69 4.04
N GLN A 47 -0.24 -9.80 5.25
CA GLN A 47 -0.11 -8.80 6.32
C GLN A 47 0.84 -9.29 7.42
N ASP A 48 1.22 -8.39 8.33
CA ASP A 48 2.12 -8.65 9.46
C ASP A 48 3.51 -9.18 9.05
N LEU A 49 4.00 -8.86 7.85
CA LEU A 49 5.35 -9.25 7.42
C LEU A 49 6.40 -8.47 8.24
N PRO A 50 7.21 -9.14 9.07
CA PRO A 50 8.21 -8.45 9.87
C PRO A 50 9.33 -7.92 8.98
N SER A 51 9.64 -6.63 9.13
CA SER A 51 10.73 -5.98 8.39
C SER A 51 11.42 -4.92 9.24
N THR A 52 12.64 -4.56 8.87
CA THR A 52 13.42 -3.48 9.49
C THR A 52 13.84 -2.49 8.42
N TYR A 53 14.17 -1.26 8.83
CA TYR A 53 14.68 -0.24 7.91
C TYR A 53 15.86 0.46 8.56
N THR A 54 17.01 0.46 7.87
CA THR A 54 18.27 1.10 8.31
C THR A 54 18.64 0.79 9.77
N GLN A 55 18.36 -0.42 10.24
CA GLN A 55 18.60 -0.82 11.63
C GLN A 55 20.08 -1.16 11.86
N ASP A 56 20.64 -0.70 12.98
CA ASP A 56 21.90 -1.23 13.50
C ASP A 56 21.63 -2.52 14.30
N PRO A 57 22.13 -3.69 13.86
CA PRO A 57 21.94 -4.96 14.57
C PRO A 57 22.57 -4.98 15.97
N LYS A 58 23.53 -4.09 16.26
CA LYS A 58 24.21 -3.99 17.55
C LYS A 58 23.53 -3.05 18.53
N SER A 59 22.54 -2.26 18.08
CA SER A 59 21.78 -1.36 18.94
C SER A 59 20.88 -2.14 19.90
N MET A 60 20.78 -1.65 21.15
CA MET A 60 19.80 -2.18 22.12
C MET A 60 18.35 -1.83 21.74
N LEU A 61 18.15 -0.72 21.04
CA LEU A 61 16.85 -0.32 20.50
C LEU A 61 16.76 -0.71 19.03
N GLN A 62 15.71 -1.45 18.69
CA GLN A 62 15.43 -1.96 17.35
C GLN A 62 14.01 -1.61 16.94
N TYR A 63 13.84 -1.17 15.69
CA TYR A 63 12.53 -0.84 15.12
C TYR A 63 12.12 -1.94 14.16
N HIS A 64 11.01 -2.60 14.50
CA HIS A 64 10.40 -3.64 13.69
C HIS A 64 9.06 -3.15 13.15
N TYR A 65 8.87 -3.31 11.85
CA TYR A 65 7.66 -2.96 11.14
C TYR A 65 6.88 -4.21 10.80
N LYS A 66 5.56 -4.13 10.95
CA LYS A 66 4.61 -5.10 10.42
C LYS A 66 4.12 -4.58 9.08
N CYS A 67 4.83 -4.96 8.02
CA CYS A 67 4.57 -4.52 6.67
C CYS A 67 3.41 -5.31 6.05
N VAL A 68 2.84 -4.74 4.99
CA VAL A 68 1.90 -5.43 4.12
C VAL A 68 2.53 -5.61 2.74
N LEU A 69 2.38 -6.79 2.17
CA LEU A 69 2.69 -7.10 0.77
C LEU A 69 1.40 -7.26 -0.01
N THR A 70 1.17 -6.39 -1.00
CA THR A 70 -0.02 -6.46 -1.85
C THR A 70 0.35 -6.37 -3.32
N ILE A 71 -0.22 -7.25 -4.14
CA ILE A 71 -0.09 -7.20 -5.60
C ILE A 71 -1.46 -6.85 -6.17
N PHE A 72 -1.55 -5.68 -6.79
CA PHE A 72 -2.74 -5.21 -7.48
C PHE A 72 -2.60 -5.42 -8.98
N ARG A 73 -3.70 -5.82 -9.63
CA ARG A 73 -3.82 -5.79 -11.09
C ARG A 73 -4.67 -4.58 -11.47
N LYS A 74 -4.16 -3.78 -12.40
CA LYS A 74 -4.90 -2.65 -12.96
C LYS A 74 -6.24 -3.14 -13.54
N PRO A 75 -7.36 -2.40 -13.34
CA PRO A 75 -8.62 -2.70 -14.02
C PRO A 75 -8.39 -2.84 -15.52
N LEU A 76 -8.97 -3.88 -16.12
CA LEU A 76 -9.13 -3.94 -17.57
C LEU A 76 -10.02 -2.76 -17.96
N ALA A 77 -9.50 -1.86 -18.78
CA ALA A 77 -10.35 -0.81 -19.33
C ALA A 77 -11.52 -1.51 -20.03
N GLU A 78 -12.74 -1.25 -19.57
CA GLU A 78 -13.90 -1.55 -20.40
C GLU A 78 -13.64 -0.82 -21.73
N GLN A 79 -13.47 -1.58 -22.79
CA GLN A 79 -13.65 -1.02 -24.11
C GLN A 79 -15.10 -0.56 -24.12
N SER A 80 -15.32 0.74 -23.95
CA SER A 80 -16.58 1.40 -24.26
C SER A 80 -16.83 1.19 -25.74
N ALA A 81 -17.35 0.02 -26.10
CA ALA A 81 -18.04 -0.19 -27.35
C ALA A 81 -19.41 0.46 -27.15
N PRO A 82 -19.74 1.56 -27.86
CA PRO A 82 -21.14 1.90 -28.01
C PRO A 82 -21.80 0.72 -28.74
N GLN A 83 -22.62 -0.03 -28.01
CA GLN A 83 -23.63 -0.87 -28.62
C GLN A 83 -24.77 0.07 -29.05
N ASN A 84 -25.02 0.05 -30.37
CA ASN A 84 -25.94 0.86 -31.19
C ASN A 84 -25.45 2.25 -31.63
#